data_AF-X0STT8-F1
#
_entry.id   AF-X0STT8-F1
#
_cell.length_a   1.000
_cell.length_b   1.000
_cell.length_c   1.000
_cell.angle_alpha   90.00
_cell.angle_beta   90.00
_cell.angle_gamma   90.00
#
_symmetry.space_group_name_H-M   'P 1'
#
loop_
_entity.id
_entity.type
_entity.pdbx_description
1 polymer ?
#
loop_
_entity_poly.entity_id
_entity_poly.type
_entity_poly.pdbx_seq_one_letter_code
_entity_poly.pdbx_strand_id
1 'polypeptide(L)'
;MDKSVFAFYYNWYLKNPITWERTFREPLLGRYDSLDESIIHQHLKWAEEAGIDAFIVTWWGNRKMVKPRPISDSAFHKVLETVKAIGSPIKLCPYYEIVPEGNPEAAVRDFLHILKDYAFYPQFFRAEGKPVIFVYERAILQLNAKEWKQIIEEVKAKEEVILVADHGPAEILELFDSIHTYNTILDSSYGGYESL
;
A
#
# COMPACT_ATOMS: atom_id res chain seq x y z
N MET A 1 -0.23 17.81 19.46
CA MET A 1 0.19 17.22 18.18
C MET A 1 -1.08 17.03 17.37
N ASP A 2 -1.14 17.57 16.16
CA ASP A 2 -2.24 17.23 15.26
C ASP A 2 -2.17 15.73 14.94
N LYS A 3 -3.31 15.05 15.06
CA LYS A 3 -3.43 13.64 14.73
C LYS A 3 -3.60 13.55 13.22
N SER A 4 -2.74 12.79 12.56
CA SER A 4 -2.92 12.50 11.14
C SER A 4 -3.87 11.32 10.93
N VAL A 5 -4.74 11.41 9.93
CA VAL A 5 -5.75 10.42 9.55
C VAL A 5 -5.38 9.80 8.21
N PHE A 6 -5.35 8.47 8.16
CA PHE A 6 -4.96 7.71 6.98
C PHE A 6 -6.11 6.81 6.53
N ALA A 7 -6.23 6.59 5.23
CA ALA A 7 -7.21 5.65 4.66
C ALA A 7 -6.55 4.66 3.69
N PHE A 8 -6.92 3.39 3.77
CA PHE A 8 -6.51 2.38 2.79
C PHE A 8 -7.16 2.67 1.43
N TYR A 9 -6.36 2.67 0.36
CA TYR A 9 -6.79 3.04 -0.98
C TYR A 9 -6.43 1.96 -2.01
N TYR A 10 -7.44 1.51 -2.75
CA TYR A 10 -7.30 0.41 -3.73
C TYR A 10 -7.46 0.94 -5.15
N ASN A 11 -6.36 0.99 -5.91
CA ASN A 11 -6.29 1.51 -7.28
C ASN A 11 -6.40 0.40 -8.35
N TRP A 12 -7.17 -0.66 -8.07
CA TRP A 12 -7.18 -1.89 -8.87
C TRP A 12 -8.43 -2.13 -9.74
N TYR A 13 -9.39 -1.20 -9.73
CA TYR A 13 -10.62 -1.32 -10.51
C TYR A 13 -10.43 -0.80 -11.93
N LEU A 14 -11.12 -1.42 -12.88
CA LEU A 14 -11.11 -1.03 -14.30
C LEU A 14 -12.54 -0.87 -14.79
N LYS A 15 -12.75 -0.22 -15.94
CA LYS A 15 -14.00 -0.35 -16.73
C LYS A 15 -14.14 -1.75 -17.36
N ASN A 16 -13.87 -2.78 -16.57
CA ASN A 16 -14.01 -4.18 -16.91
C ASN A 16 -14.89 -4.83 -15.82
N PRO A 17 -16.03 -5.45 -16.18
CA PRO A 17 -16.95 -6.08 -15.24
C PRO A 17 -16.28 -7.08 -14.28
N ILE A 18 -15.24 -7.79 -14.72
CA ILE A 18 -14.53 -8.81 -13.92
C ILE A 18 -13.92 -8.18 -12.64
N THR A 19 -13.50 -6.92 -12.70
CA THR A 19 -12.95 -6.22 -11.52
C THR A 19 -14.01 -5.85 -10.49
N TRP A 20 -15.29 -5.87 -10.88
CA TRP A 20 -16.44 -5.49 -10.07
C TRP A 20 -17.31 -6.68 -9.65
N GLU A 21 -17.00 -7.92 -10.09
CA GLU A 21 -17.83 -9.11 -9.82
C GLU A 21 -18.08 -9.40 -8.33
N ARG A 22 -17.19 -8.93 -7.43
CA ARG A 22 -17.27 -9.20 -5.99
C ARG A 22 -17.73 -8.00 -5.16
N THR A 23 -18.34 -6.99 -5.77
CA THR A 23 -18.86 -5.82 -5.03
C THR A 23 -20.32 -6.00 -4.63
N PHE A 24 -20.63 -5.87 -3.34
CA PHE A 24 -22.00 -5.92 -2.82
C PHE A 24 -22.78 -4.60 -2.94
N ARG A 25 -22.07 -3.50 -3.21
CA ARG A 25 -22.61 -2.15 -3.30
C ARG A 25 -22.13 -1.52 -4.60
N GLU A 26 -23.00 -0.73 -5.21
CA GLU A 26 -22.66 0.04 -6.41
C GLU A 26 -22.08 1.41 -5.98
N PRO A 27 -20.88 1.80 -6.46
CA PRO A 27 -20.31 3.10 -6.14
C PRO A 27 -21.15 4.24 -6.73
N LEU A 28 -21.13 5.41 -6.07
CA LEU A 28 -21.78 6.62 -6.59
C LEU A 28 -21.21 7.06 -7.95
N LEU A 29 -19.92 6.83 -8.20
CA LEU A 29 -19.25 7.10 -9.48
C LEU A 29 -19.46 5.98 -10.52
N GLY A 30 -20.30 4.98 -10.20
CA GLY A 30 -20.48 3.77 -10.98
C GLY A 30 -19.23 2.88 -11.00
N ARG A 31 -19.21 1.91 -11.91
CA ARG A 31 -18.07 1.01 -12.16
C ARG A 31 -16.95 1.73 -12.91
N TYR A 32 -16.20 2.51 -12.15
CA TYR A 32 -15.15 3.38 -12.67
C TYR A 32 -13.86 2.62 -13.04
N ASP A 33 -12.94 3.34 -13.70
CA ASP A 33 -11.55 2.94 -13.83
C ASP A 33 -10.74 3.67 -12.75
N SER A 34 -10.00 2.92 -11.93
CA SER A 34 -9.19 3.49 -10.84
C SER A 34 -8.08 4.42 -11.34
N LEU A 35 -7.71 4.35 -12.61
CA LEU A 35 -6.66 5.18 -13.22
C LEU A 35 -7.19 6.36 -14.02
N ASP A 36 -8.52 6.53 -14.09
CA ASP A 36 -9.13 7.73 -14.66
C ASP A 36 -8.83 8.93 -13.74
N GLU A 37 -8.19 9.95 -14.28
CA GLU A 37 -7.77 11.14 -13.52
C GLU A 37 -8.95 11.86 -12.87
N SER A 38 -10.12 11.87 -13.51
CA SER A 38 -11.32 12.49 -12.95
C SER A 38 -11.84 11.75 -11.71
N ILE A 39 -11.65 10.42 -11.69
CA ILE A 39 -12.01 9.56 -10.57
C ILE A 39 -11.01 9.73 -9.43
N ILE A 40 -9.71 9.72 -9.73
CA ILE A 40 -8.66 9.97 -8.73
C ILE A 40 -8.88 11.36 -8.10
N HIS A 41 -9.13 12.39 -8.91
CA HIS A 41 -9.40 13.74 -8.41
C HIS A 41 -10.64 13.77 -7.50
N GLN A 42 -11.73 13.11 -7.89
CA GLN A 42 -12.92 13.07 -7.05
C GLN A 42 -12.69 12.33 -5.72
N HIS A 43 -11.90 11.25 -5.72
CA HIS A 43 -11.51 10.57 -4.49
C HIS A 43 -10.64 11.44 -3.57
N LEU A 44 -9.69 12.19 -4.14
CA LEU A 44 -8.83 13.12 -3.38
C LEU A 44 -9.67 14.25 -2.77
N LYS A 45 -10.61 14.82 -3.53
CA LYS A 45 -11.54 15.82 -3.03
C LYS A 45 -12.36 15.29 -1.84
N TRP A 46 -12.90 14.08 -1.93
CA TRP A 46 -13.62 13.47 -0.81
C TRP A 46 -12.74 13.20 0.40
N ALA A 47 -11.47 12.83 0.20
CA ALA A 47 -10.53 12.65 1.28
C ALA A 47 -10.24 13.97 2.02
N GLU A 48 -10.04 15.06 1.28
CA GLU A 48 -9.87 16.40 1.84
C GLU A 48 -11.11 16.85 2.62
N GLU A 49 -12.31 16.69 2.05
CA GLU A 49 -13.58 17.00 2.71
C GLU A 49 -13.81 16.17 3.99
N ALA A 50 -13.27 14.96 4.05
CA ALA A 50 -13.36 14.07 5.20
C ALA A 50 -12.23 14.26 6.24
N GLY A 51 -11.26 15.15 5.98
CA GLY A 51 -10.10 15.35 6.85
C GLY A 51 -9.11 14.18 6.87
N ILE A 52 -9.01 13.43 5.77
CA ILE A 52 -7.96 12.42 5.56
C ILE A 52 -6.70 13.13 5.09
N ASP A 53 -5.54 12.82 5.68
CA ASP A 53 -4.25 13.42 5.33
C ASP A 53 -3.46 12.58 4.32
N ALA A 54 -3.67 11.26 4.34
CA ALA A 54 -2.90 10.35 3.51
C ALA A 54 -3.68 9.10 3.10
N PHE A 55 -3.31 8.56 1.93
CA PHE A 55 -3.74 7.24 1.48
C PHE A 55 -2.63 6.20 1.65
N ILE A 56 -2.99 5.04 2.22
CA ILE A 56 -2.19 3.82 2.24
C ILE A 56 -2.59 2.99 1.01
N VAL A 57 -1.84 3.13 -0.07
CA VAL A 57 -2.17 2.63 -1.41
C VAL A 57 -1.65 1.21 -1.61
N THR A 58 -2.53 0.27 -1.93
CA THR A 58 -2.15 -1.12 -2.28
C THR A 58 -1.01 -1.17 -3.29
N TRP A 59 0.02 -1.96 -3.00
CA TRP A 59 1.21 -2.12 -3.85
C TRP A 59 1.57 -3.60 -4.01
N TRP A 60 1.36 -4.11 -5.21
CA TRP A 60 1.63 -5.48 -5.62
C TRP A 60 2.85 -5.61 -6.53
N GLY A 61 3.62 -4.54 -6.75
CA GLY A 61 4.79 -4.54 -7.62
C GLY A 61 4.50 -4.51 -9.11
N ASN A 62 5.57 -4.62 -9.91
CA ASN A 62 5.55 -4.54 -11.37
C ASN A 62 5.23 -5.92 -12.00
N ARG A 63 4.10 -6.50 -11.60
CA ARG A 63 3.67 -7.83 -12.06
C ARG A 63 2.22 -7.81 -12.50
N LYS A 64 1.92 -8.66 -13.49
CA LYS A 64 0.56 -8.87 -13.97
C LYS A 64 -0.15 -9.84 -13.04
N MET A 65 -1.38 -9.49 -12.67
CA MET A 65 -2.25 -10.35 -11.87
C MET A 65 -3.04 -11.31 -12.77
N VAL A 66 -3.45 -12.46 -12.22
CA VAL A 66 -4.27 -13.45 -12.93
C VAL A 66 -5.61 -12.86 -13.34
N LYS A 67 -6.25 -12.11 -12.44
CA LYS A 67 -7.45 -11.33 -12.75
C LYS A 67 -7.05 -9.98 -13.36
N PRO A 68 -7.81 -9.45 -14.34
CA PRO A 68 -7.49 -8.19 -14.98
C PRO A 68 -7.42 -7.08 -13.93
N ARG A 69 -6.25 -6.47 -13.78
CA ARG A 69 -5.98 -5.33 -12.89
C ARG A 69 -4.89 -4.46 -13.52
N PRO A 70 -4.82 -3.16 -13.21
CA PRO A 70 -3.63 -2.38 -13.49
C PRO A 70 -2.38 -3.05 -12.91
N ILE A 71 -1.25 -2.85 -13.57
CA ILE A 71 0.05 -3.13 -12.95
C ILE A 71 0.20 -2.16 -11.78
N SER A 72 0.33 -2.69 -10.57
CA SER A 72 0.22 -1.91 -9.34
C SER A 72 1.30 -0.84 -9.21
N ASP A 73 2.51 -1.13 -9.68
CA ASP A 73 3.61 -0.18 -9.74
C ASP A 73 3.28 1.06 -10.59
N SER A 74 2.87 0.85 -11.85
CA SER A 74 2.45 1.94 -12.74
C SER A 74 1.20 2.66 -12.24
N ALA A 75 0.29 1.93 -11.59
CA ALA A 75 -0.90 2.50 -10.97
C ALA A 75 -0.56 3.43 -9.79
N PHE A 76 0.39 3.06 -8.94
CA PHE A 76 0.87 3.92 -7.85
C PHE A 76 1.52 5.20 -8.40
N HIS A 77 2.38 5.05 -9.41
CA HIS A 77 2.99 6.20 -10.10
C HIS A 77 1.94 7.14 -10.71
N LYS A 78 0.89 6.60 -11.35
CA LYS A 78 -0.21 7.41 -11.91
C LYS A 78 -0.94 8.21 -10.84
N VAL A 79 -1.20 7.63 -9.68
CA VAL A 79 -1.86 8.34 -8.56
C VAL A 79 -0.93 9.44 -8.03
N LEU A 80 0.37 9.17 -7.84
CA LEU A 80 1.36 10.19 -7.44
C LEU A 80 1.38 11.39 -8.40
N GLU A 81 1.49 11.14 -9.71
CA GLU A 81 1.48 12.20 -10.73
C GLU A 81 0.16 12.98 -10.73
N THR A 82 -0.98 12.32 -10.50
CA THR A 82 -2.27 12.99 -10.44
C THR A 82 -2.38 13.90 -9.21
N VAL A 83 -2.01 13.42 -8.01
CA VAL A 83 -1.99 14.23 -6.78
C VAL A 83 -1.09 15.45 -6.95
N LYS A 84 0.10 15.25 -7.55
CA LYS A 84 1.05 16.31 -7.85
C LYS A 84 0.48 17.33 -8.84
N ALA A 85 -0.12 16.88 -9.94
CA ALA A 85 -0.63 17.74 -11.00
C ALA A 85 -1.78 18.65 -10.51
N ILE A 86 -2.64 18.15 -9.62
CA ILE A 86 -3.76 18.93 -9.07
C ILE A 86 -3.38 19.75 -7.82
N GLY A 87 -2.17 19.57 -7.29
CA GLY A 87 -1.71 20.27 -6.09
C GLY A 87 -2.43 19.86 -4.80
N SER A 88 -2.96 18.64 -4.73
CA SER A 88 -3.66 18.16 -3.54
C SER A 88 -2.69 18.01 -2.35
N PRO A 89 -3.10 18.36 -1.12
CA PRO A 89 -2.27 18.18 0.08
C PRO A 89 -2.13 16.70 0.50
N ILE A 90 -3.01 15.82 0.00
CA ILE A 90 -3.04 14.39 0.36
C ILE A 90 -1.70 13.73 0.07
N LYS A 91 -1.18 12.98 1.05
CA LYS A 91 0.04 12.19 0.90
C LYS A 91 -0.25 10.74 0.54
N LEU A 92 0.72 10.05 -0.03
CA LEU A 92 0.60 8.63 -0.42
C LEU A 92 1.69 7.81 0.28
N CYS A 93 1.28 6.69 0.86
CA CYS A 93 2.15 5.64 1.37
C CYS A 93 1.89 4.36 0.57
N PRO A 94 2.91 3.63 0.09
CA PRO A 94 2.70 2.31 -0.48
C PRO A 94 2.39 1.28 0.62
N TYR A 95 1.49 0.35 0.30
CA TYR A 95 1.14 -0.80 1.12
C TYR A 95 1.61 -2.08 0.45
N TYR A 96 2.77 -2.55 0.87
CA TYR A 96 3.43 -3.72 0.30
C TYR A 96 2.65 -5.00 0.63
N GLU A 97 2.01 -5.58 -0.37
CA GLU A 97 0.99 -6.61 -0.18
C GLU A 97 1.51 -8.05 -0.24
N ILE A 98 2.66 -8.26 -0.89
CA ILE A 98 3.18 -9.60 -1.13
C ILE A 98 4.69 -9.60 -1.33
N VAL A 99 5.37 -10.55 -0.70
CA VAL A 99 6.75 -10.95 -1.04
C VAL A 99 6.71 -11.81 -2.32
N PRO A 100 7.36 -11.40 -3.42
CA PRO A 100 7.37 -12.15 -4.66
C PRO A 100 7.95 -13.55 -4.41
N GLU A 101 7.14 -14.58 -4.67
CA GLU A 101 7.56 -15.99 -4.57
C GLU A 101 8.12 -16.39 -3.19
N GLY A 102 7.86 -15.60 -2.13
CA GLY A 102 8.49 -15.81 -0.82
C GLY A 102 10.02 -15.61 -0.84
N ASN A 103 10.54 -14.80 -1.77
CA ASN A 103 11.97 -14.55 -1.94
C ASN A 103 12.40 -13.24 -1.22
N PRO A 104 13.28 -13.30 -0.20
CA PRO A 104 13.74 -12.12 0.53
C PRO A 104 14.46 -11.09 -0.34
N GLU A 105 15.33 -11.53 -1.26
CA GLU A 105 16.05 -10.63 -2.16
C GLU A 105 15.09 -9.90 -3.13
N ALA A 106 13.96 -10.52 -3.48
CA ALA A 106 12.92 -9.87 -4.26
C ALA A 106 12.21 -8.77 -3.47
N ALA A 107 11.97 -8.97 -2.17
CA ALA A 107 11.44 -7.92 -1.30
C ALA A 107 12.41 -6.74 -1.14
N VAL A 108 13.72 -7.02 -0.98
CA VAL A 108 14.75 -5.97 -0.96
C VAL A 108 14.72 -5.17 -2.26
N ARG A 109 14.64 -5.83 -3.41
CA ARG A 109 14.54 -5.15 -4.72
C ARG A 109 13.28 -4.28 -4.80
N ASP A 110 12.13 -4.79 -4.38
CA ASP A 110 10.87 -4.04 -4.43
C ASP A 110 10.91 -2.81 -3.49
N PHE A 111 11.43 -2.93 -2.26
CA PHE A 111 11.56 -1.77 -1.36
C PHE A 111 12.52 -0.71 -1.90
N LEU A 112 13.68 -1.11 -2.40
CA LEU A 112 14.64 -0.18 -2.98
C LEU A 112 14.10 0.47 -4.26
N HIS A 113 13.33 -0.26 -5.07
CA HIS A 113 12.63 0.28 -6.23
C HIS A 113 11.65 1.37 -5.82
N ILE A 114 10.77 1.09 -4.84
CA ILE A 114 9.82 2.09 -4.32
C ILE A 114 10.54 3.35 -3.83
N LEU A 115 11.61 3.19 -3.06
CA LEU A 115 12.32 4.32 -2.47
C LEU A 115 13.02 5.17 -3.53
N LYS A 116 13.71 4.54 -4.49
CA LYS A 116 14.44 5.27 -5.54
C LYS A 116 13.52 5.95 -6.54
N ASP A 117 12.44 5.28 -6.93
CA ASP A 117 11.62 5.74 -8.04
C ASP A 117 10.45 6.63 -7.57
N TYR A 118 10.06 6.55 -6.28
CA TYR A 118 8.88 7.27 -5.79
C TYR A 118 9.13 8.13 -4.56
N ALA A 119 10.14 7.86 -3.72
CA ALA A 119 10.28 8.65 -2.49
C ALA A 119 10.55 10.13 -2.81
N PHE A 120 11.19 10.48 -3.93
CA PHE A 120 11.49 11.88 -4.26
C PHE A 120 10.25 12.77 -4.45
N TYR A 121 9.06 12.18 -4.65
CA TYR A 121 7.82 12.95 -4.77
C TYR A 121 7.48 13.65 -3.44
N PRO A 122 7.17 14.96 -3.45
CA PRO A 122 6.67 15.67 -2.26
C PRO A 122 5.35 15.09 -1.70
N GLN A 123 4.61 14.36 -2.54
CA GLN A 123 3.38 13.66 -2.20
C GLN A 123 3.65 12.32 -1.51
N PHE A 124 4.86 11.77 -1.59
CA PHE A 124 5.22 10.55 -0.86
C PHE A 124 5.31 10.87 0.63
N PHE A 125 4.52 10.18 1.45
CA PHE A 125 4.40 10.47 2.88
C PHE A 125 5.72 10.24 3.61
N ARG A 126 6.00 11.14 4.56
CA ARG A 126 7.18 11.09 5.42
C ARG A 126 6.82 11.28 6.87
N ALA A 127 7.39 10.45 7.73
CA ALA A 127 7.42 10.68 9.16
C ALA A 127 8.86 11.01 9.55
N GLU A 128 9.05 12.11 10.30
CA GLU A 128 10.38 12.56 10.73
C GLU A 128 11.37 12.75 9.57
N GLY A 129 10.87 13.18 8.41
CA GLY A 129 11.66 13.37 7.19
C GLY A 129 11.95 12.10 6.38
N LYS A 130 11.64 10.91 6.92
CA LYS A 130 11.91 9.61 6.28
C LYS A 130 10.69 9.08 5.52
N PRO A 131 10.86 8.52 4.32
CA PRO A 131 9.77 7.87 3.59
C PRO A 131 9.22 6.70 4.41
N VAL A 132 7.90 6.49 4.32
CA VAL A 132 7.20 5.42 5.05
C VAL A 132 6.63 4.39 4.08
N ILE A 133 6.85 3.11 4.36
CA ILE A 133 6.23 1.99 3.64
C ILE A 133 5.48 1.12 4.64
N PHE A 134 4.22 0.83 4.34
CA PHE A 134 3.42 -0.11 5.12
C PHE A 134 3.55 -1.52 4.54
N VAL A 135 3.53 -2.54 5.39
CA VAL A 135 3.69 -3.95 5.00
C VAL A 135 2.49 -4.74 5.52
N TYR A 136 1.76 -5.36 4.61
CA TYR A 136 0.54 -6.10 4.94
C TYR A 136 0.86 -7.46 5.60
N GLU A 137 -0.04 -7.96 6.46
CA GLU A 137 0.05 -9.27 7.13
C GLU A 137 0.48 -10.38 6.16
N ARG A 138 -0.03 -10.34 4.93
CA ARG A 138 0.20 -11.38 3.94
C ARG A 138 1.66 -11.45 3.57
N ALA A 139 2.28 -10.30 3.34
CA ALA A 139 3.71 -10.24 3.09
C ALA A 139 4.48 -10.69 4.34
N ILE A 140 4.08 -10.21 5.52
CA ILE A 140 4.72 -10.54 6.81
C ILE A 140 4.79 -12.06 7.01
N LEU A 141 3.66 -12.75 6.82
CA LEU A 141 3.51 -14.18 7.07
C LEU A 141 4.15 -15.08 6.00
N GLN A 142 4.67 -14.54 4.89
CA GLN A 142 5.36 -15.32 3.87
C GLN A 142 6.80 -15.70 4.25
N LEU A 143 7.39 -15.02 5.23
CA LEU A 143 8.79 -15.16 5.61
C LEU A 143 8.93 -15.30 7.12
N ASN A 144 10.04 -15.89 7.56
CA ASN A 144 10.37 -15.98 8.97
C ASN A 144 11.15 -14.74 9.47
N ALA A 145 11.35 -14.64 10.79
CA ALA A 145 12.04 -13.50 11.41
C ALA A 145 13.48 -13.30 10.92
N LYS A 146 14.21 -14.37 10.59
CA LYS A 146 15.59 -14.24 10.08
C LYS A 146 15.60 -13.60 8.69
N GLU A 147 14.67 -13.98 7.84
CA GLU A 147 14.51 -13.42 6.49
C GLU A 147 14.07 -11.96 6.55
N TRP A 148 13.10 -11.61 7.39
CA TRP A 148 12.70 -10.22 7.61
C TRP A 148 13.83 -9.35 8.16
N LYS A 149 14.60 -9.89 9.11
CA LYS A 149 15.79 -9.20 9.62
C LYS A 149 16.79 -8.90 8.52
N GLN A 150 17.09 -9.88 7.66
CA GLN A 150 17.96 -9.69 6.51
C GLN A 150 17.44 -8.58 5.59
N ILE A 151 16.15 -8.62 5.22
CA ILE A 151 15.54 -7.62 4.33
C ILE A 151 15.66 -6.21 4.92
N ILE A 152 15.29 -6.04 6.18
CA ILE A 152 15.28 -4.74 6.85
C ILE A 152 16.70 -4.19 6.97
N GLU A 153 17.68 -5.02 7.36
CA GLU A 153 19.08 -4.63 7.43
C GLU A 153 19.62 -4.22 6.04
N GLU A 154 19.34 -4.99 4.99
CA GLU A 154 19.80 -4.68 3.64
C GLU A 154 19.18 -3.39 3.05
N VAL A 155 17.89 -3.15 3.30
CA VAL A 155 17.20 -1.93 2.87
C VAL A 155 17.74 -0.72 3.62
N LYS A 156 17.80 -0.80 4.96
CA LYS A 156 18.25 0.31 5.82
C LYS A 156 19.75 0.61 5.68
N ALA A 157 20.55 -0.34 5.20
CA ALA A 157 21.94 -0.09 4.84
C ALA A 157 22.11 0.79 3.58
N LYS A 158 21.05 0.94 2.76
CA LYS A 158 21.09 1.66 1.48
C LYS A 158 20.24 2.92 1.47
N GLU A 159 19.11 2.92 2.18
CA GLU A 159 18.13 4.00 2.16
C GLU A 159 17.60 4.26 3.59
N GLU A 160 17.32 5.51 3.93
CA GLU A 160 16.56 5.82 5.14
C GLU A 160 15.07 5.58 4.89
N VAL A 161 14.45 4.70 5.69
CA VAL A 161 13.03 4.35 5.56
C VAL A 161 12.45 3.96 6.91
N ILE A 162 11.17 4.27 7.10
CA ILE A 162 10.35 3.74 8.20
C ILE A 162 9.46 2.65 7.61
N LEU A 163 9.58 1.44 8.16
CA LEU A 163 8.76 0.30 7.78
C LEU A 163 7.72 0.04 8.87
N VAL A 164 6.44 0.02 8.47
CA VAL A 164 5.30 -0.17 9.38
C VAL A 164 4.66 -1.52 9.08
N ALA A 165 4.69 -2.44 10.04
CA ALA A 165 4.10 -3.76 9.89
C ALA A 165 2.63 -3.78 10.30
N ASP A 166 1.80 -4.51 9.56
CA ASP A 166 0.51 -4.98 10.09
C ASP A 166 0.74 -6.04 11.18
N HIS A 167 -0.29 -6.77 11.55
CA HIS A 167 -0.18 -7.88 12.50
C HIS A 167 0.67 -9.06 11.98
N GLY A 168 1.26 -9.78 12.93
CA GLY A 168 2.12 -10.93 12.70
C GLY A 168 2.74 -11.45 14.01
N PRO A 169 3.62 -12.47 13.94
CA PRO A 169 4.36 -12.96 15.10
C PRO A 169 5.23 -11.86 15.74
N ALA A 170 5.25 -11.80 17.07
CA ALA A 170 5.92 -10.73 17.82
C ALA A 170 7.41 -10.60 17.45
N GLU A 171 8.09 -11.73 17.26
CA GLU A 171 9.49 -11.79 16.86
C GLU A 171 9.78 -11.18 15.47
N ILE A 172 8.76 -11.07 14.61
CA ILE A 172 8.85 -10.35 13.33
C ILE A 172 8.52 -8.88 13.55
N LEU A 173 7.43 -8.57 14.28
CA LEU A 173 6.97 -7.20 14.51
C LEU A 173 8.01 -6.34 15.23
N GLU A 174 8.77 -6.91 16.16
CA GLU A 174 9.85 -6.23 16.87
C GLU A 174 11.00 -5.75 15.95
N LEU A 175 11.06 -6.21 14.70
CA LEU A 175 12.06 -5.79 13.72
C LEU A 175 11.64 -4.50 12.97
N PHE A 176 10.35 -4.17 12.97
CA PHE A 176 9.79 -3.02 12.26
C PHE A 176 9.83 -1.74 13.12
N ASP A 177 9.76 -0.57 12.49
CA ASP A 177 9.82 0.72 13.19
C ASP A 177 8.50 1.05 13.92
N SER A 178 7.39 0.51 13.43
CA SER A 178 6.07 0.69 13.99
C SER A 178 5.11 -0.40 13.53
N ILE A 179 3.92 -0.43 14.11
CA ILE A 179 2.86 -1.36 13.78
C ILE A 179 1.54 -0.63 13.48
N HIS A 180 0.74 -1.18 12.57
CA HIS A 180 -0.66 -0.79 12.35
C HIS A 180 -1.56 -2.03 12.42
N THR A 181 -2.87 -1.82 12.40
CA THR A 181 -3.85 -2.92 12.33
C THR A 181 -4.80 -2.64 11.18
N TYR A 182 -4.83 -3.53 10.20
CA TYR A 182 -5.71 -3.41 9.03
C TYR A 182 -7.13 -3.93 9.29
N ASN A 183 -7.26 -5.08 9.97
CA ASN A 183 -8.55 -5.75 10.15
C ASN A 183 -9.51 -4.89 10.97
N THR A 184 -10.63 -4.50 10.35
CA THR A 184 -11.66 -3.63 10.95
C THR A 184 -12.67 -4.40 11.82
N ILE A 185 -12.59 -5.73 11.82
CA ILE A 185 -13.40 -6.60 12.68
C ILE A 185 -12.50 -7.04 13.83
N LEU A 186 -12.92 -6.75 15.06
CA LEU A 186 -12.18 -6.97 16.31
C LEU A 186 -11.85 -8.44 16.62
N ASP A 187 -12.17 -9.40 15.75
CA ASP A 187 -12.00 -10.83 16.02
C ASP A 187 -11.99 -11.68 14.73
N SER A 188 -10.98 -11.52 13.88
CA SER A 188 -10.75 -12.43 12.74
C SER A 188 -9.46 -13.25 12.86
N SER A 189 -8.75 -13.15 13.98
CA SER A 189 -7.57 -13.98 14.26
C SER A 189 -7.95 -15.39 14.72
N TYR A 190 -8.84 -16.08 13.98
CA TYR A 190 -9.07 -17.54 14.00
C TYR A 190 -9.99 -17.89 12.82
N GLY A 191 -9.45 -17.86 11.60
CA GLY A 191 -10.22 -18.24 10.42
C GLY A 191 -9.30 -18.51 9.25
N GLY A 192 -8.76 -19.73 9.21
CA GLY A 192 -7.99 -20.21 8.07
C GLY A 192 -8.78 -20.01 6.78
N TYR A 193 -8.05 -19.64 5.73
CA TYR A 193 -8.55 -19.69 4.36
C TYR A 193 -8.89 -21.15 4.03
N GLU A 194 -10.13 -21.56 4.24
CA GLU A 194 -10.69 -22.68 3.49
C GLU A 194 -11.07 -22.18 2.09
N SER A 195 -10.40 -22.76 1.11
CA SER A 195 -10.66 -22.62 -0.31
C SER A 195 -12.14 -22.87 -0.66
N LEU A 196 -12.73 -21.93 -1.40
CA LEU A 196 -13.85 -22.22 -2.31
C LEU A 196 -13.32 -22.25 -3.74
#